data_AF-A0A151PG72-F1
#
_entry.id   AF-A0A151PG72-F1
#
_cell.length_a   1.000
_cell.length_b   1.000
_cell.length_c   1.000
_cell.angle_alpha   90.00
_cell.angle_beta   90.00
_cell.angle_gamma   90.00
#
_symmetry.space_group_name_H-M   'P 1'
#
loop_
_entity.id
_entity.type
_entity.pdbx_description
1 polymer ?
#
loop_
_entity_poly.entity_id
_entity_poly.type
_entity_poly.pdbx_seq_one_letter_code
_entity_poly.pdbx_strand_id
1 'polypeptide(L)'
;MTAPPVLPRSFLAETEALLAAQDPAVAPGQLRALEGAAKGLQVHVAVLGPRRAGTSSLVQALLGSPPRLHDPHAFFQPPPLTPVPPTPHVPPALPSAVLWDLPGLGPDEVPEAYVTQLLGLAPFACLVLVLPGPPGGNDVAMVRAVQARARALPCLVVRTGADLALHTAKRRGHTIARLLPQLRAQVSEPLARAGLKPLGIAAVSTLEPDRFDFAWLEDALVREVLQLPMLDPGDLLEELPAVRERTLRALTEVCAGGSLAEAPGLLRAALADASQLPVDVAVVGEPGSGHTSLIAALCGNAPGIHTLPGAPGLTLWDLSDAGTVDPSRYDLLLLTTSNVYREPFIRLARAAVAAGRALIMARTQVDVDLRDPTGSVGLREQLVQEGLAETRVFLLSSHEPQAFELGRLRQALAEEAAGLQRAALPVIIGRLVRRERRQVLAEAWRQALHVCLRPMEDAGHGLATALQASAATFGLDEASLTRMAMAAKLELRELQAQIRCPWAQMVQPSMVLEAMAPSPSLAARLWSYVPFWGSPSVPQPQVTLEAAYHLLSQAAVEMALDAERVLLRACTLG
;
A
#
# COMPACT_ATOMS: atom_id res chain seq x y z
N MET A 1 6.76 17.68 -27.41
CA MET A 1 7.63 16.47 -27.41
C MET A 1 8.42 16.51 -26.11
N THR A 2 7.87 15.97 -25.03
CA THR A 2 8.62 15.79 -23.78
C THR A 2 9.64 14.68 -24.01
N ALA A 3 10.86 14.86 -23.47
CA ALA A 3 11.94 13.91 -23.65
C ALA A 3 11.49 12.53 -23.15
N PRO A 4 11.76 11.45 -23.90
CA PRO A 4 11.53 10.09 -23.41
C PRO A 4 12.30 9.88 -22.10
N PRO A 5 11.92 8.88 -21.26
CA PRO A 5 12.74 8.50 -20.12
C PRO A 5 14.19 8.37 -20.59
N VAL A 6 15.09 9.16 -20.01
CA VAL A 6 16.49 9.20 -20.44
C VAL A 6 17.08 7.83 -20.20
N LEU A 7 17.22 7.06 -21.28
CA LEU A 7 17.81 5.73 -21.22
C LEU A 7 19.24 5.87 -20.67
N PRO A 8 19.66 5.04 -19.71
CA PRO A 8 20.99 5.14 -19.13
C PRO A 8 22.06 4.97 -20.20
N ARG A 9 23.18 5.70 -20.06
CA ARG A 9 24.28 5.67 -21.04
C ARG A 9 24.84 4.26 -21.30
N SER A 10 24.80 3.39 -20.28
CA SER A 10 25.17 1.98 -20.42
C SER A 10 24.24 1.24 -21.38
N PHE A 11 22.93 1.47 -21.30
CA PHE A 11 21.97 0.88 -22.23
C PHE A 11 22.16 1.42 -23.65
N LEU A 12 22.45 2.70 -23.81
CA LEU A 12 22.75 3.27 -25.13
C LEU A 12 24.02 2.65 -25.73
N ALA A 13 25.08 2.47 -24.94
CA ALA A 13 26.31 1.83 -25.40
C ALA A 13 26.11 0.34 -25.76
N GLU A 14 25.31 -0.39 -24.98
CA GLU A 14 24.96 -1.78 -25.28
C GLU A 14 24.09 -1.91 -26.53
N THR A 15 23.11 -1.02 -26.70
CA THR A 15 22.27 -1.01 -27.90
C THR A 15 23.08 -0.60 -29.14
N GLU A 16 23.98 0.37 -29.03
CA GLU A 16 24.95 0.72 -30.08
C GLU A 16 25.83 -0.48 -30.48
N ALA A 17 26.32 -1.25 -29.50
CA ALA A 17 27.11 -2.46 -29.78
C ALA A 17 26.28 -3.55 -30.48
N LEU A 18 25.03 -3.77 -30.05
CA LEU A 18 24.11 -4.72 -30.68
C LEU A 18 23.75 -4.30 -32.11
N LEU A 19 23.51 -3.01 -32.34
CA LEU A 19 23.23 -2.44 -33.66
C LEU A 19 24.46 -2.51 -34.59
N ALA A 20 25.66 -2.28 -34.05
CA ALA A 20 26.91 -2.39 -34.81
C ALA A 20 27.24 -3.83 -35.23
N ALA A 21 26.73 -4.83 -34.50
CA ALA A 21 26.85 -6.24 -34.84
C ALA A 21 25.85 -6.71 -35.90
N GLN A 22 24.81 -5.92 -36.21
CA GLN A 22 23.81 -6.22 -37.22
C GLN A 22 24.14 -5.60 -38.58
N ASP A 23 23.51 -6.12 -39.64
CA ASP A 23 23.66 -5.54 -40.97
C ASP A 23 23.14 -4.09 -41.02
N PRO A 24 23.95 -3.11 -41.48
CA PRO A 24 23.60 -1.70 -41.47
C PRO A 24 22.42 -1.36 -42.39
N ALA A 25 22.04 -2.26 -43.30
CA ALA A 25 20.88 -2.14 -44.16
C ALA A 25 19.55 -2.52 -43.45
N VAL A 26 19.59 -3.39 -42.43
CA VAL A 26 18.41 -3.95 -41.75
C VAL A 26 18.09 -3.17 -40.46
N ALA A 27 19.12 -2.72 -39.75
CA ALA A 27 19.00 -2.02 -38.47
C ALA A 27 18.04 -0.79 -38.49
N PRO A 28 18.07 0.11 -39.52
CA PRO A 28 17.16 1.26 -39.54
C PRO A 28 15.68 0.87 -39.66
N GLY A 29 15.38 -0.22 -40.37
CA GLY A 29 14.02 -0.73 -40.52
C GLY A 29 13.47 -1.29 -39.22
N GLN A 30 14.28 -2.06 -38.50
CA GLN A 30 13.94 -2.61 -37.19
C GLN A 30 13.75 -1.50 -36.14
N LEU A 31 14.62 -0.49 -36.12
CA LEU A 31 14.46 0.65 -35.19
C LEU A 31 13.15 1.41 -35.42
N ARG A 32 12.76 1.64 -36.68
CA ARG A 32 11.46 2.28 -37.00
C ARG A 32 10.28 1.42 -36.59
N ALA A 33 10.37 0.10 -36.76
CA ALA A 33 9.33 -0.84 -36.32
C ALA A 33 9.19 -0.83 -34.79
N LEU A 34 10.31 -0.84 -34.06
CA LEU A 34 10.33 -0.74 -32.60
C LEU A 34 9.81 0.60 -32.10
N GLU A 35 10.15 1.71 -32.75
CA GLU A 35 9.59 3.03 -32.44
C GLU A 35 8.07 3.06 -32.65
N GLY A 36 7.59 2.43 -33.72
CA GLY A 36 6.16 2.27 -33.99
C GLY A 36 5.45 1.47 -32.92
N ALA A 37 5.99 0.30 -32.56
CA ALA A 37 5.45 -0.56 -31.49
C ALA A 37 5.49 0.14 -30.13
N ALA A 38 6.58 0.87 -29.84
CA ALA A 38 6.71 1.63 -28.61
C ALA A 38 5.65 2.73 -28.47
N LYS A 39 5.30 3.39 -29.59
CA LYS A 39 4.19 4.36 -29.63
C LYS A 39 2.83 3.67 -29.49
N GLY A 40 2.66 2.48 -30.04
CA GLY A 40 1.43 1.67 -29.91
C GLY A 40 1.14 1.24 -28.48
N LEU A 41 2.19 1.01 -27.67
CA LEU A 41 2.09 0.68 -26.24
C LEU A 41 1.76 1.86 -25.33
N GLN A 42 1.80 3.10 -25.83
CA GLN A 42 1.52 4.27 -25.00
C GLN A 42 0.04 4.37 -24.66
N VAL A 43 -0.24 4.29 -23.37
CA VAL A 43 -1.58 4.44 -22.81
C VAL A 43 -1.70 5.82 -22.18
N HIS A 44 -2.61 6.64 -22.72
CA HIS A 44 -2.84 7.99 -22.22
C HIS A 44 -3.86 7.97 -21.08
N VAL A 45 -3.46 8.48 -19.92
CA VAL A 45 -4.29 8.66 -18.73
C VAL A 45 -4.52 10.14 -18.51
N ALA A 46 -5.78 10.57 -18.46
CA ALA A 46 -6.11 11.97 -18.21
C ALA A 46 -6.33 12.21 -16.71
N VAL A 47 -5.61 13.15 -16.11
CA VAL A 47 -5.80 13.59 -14.73
C VAL A 47 -6.45 14.96 -14.77
N LEU A 48 -7.70 15.07 -14.31
CA LEU A 48 -8.46 16.31 -14.34
C LEU A 48 -9.19 16.57 -13.02
N GLY A 49 -9.47 17.83 -12.73
CA GLY A 49 -10.18 18.25 -11.54
C GLY A 49 -10.45 19.76 -11.56
N PRO A 50 -11.15 20.31 -10.56
CA PRO A 50 -11.29 21.76 -10.43
C PRO A 50 -9.94 22.41 -10.09
N ARG A 51 -9.83 23.73 -10.33
CA ARG A 51 -8.63 24.48 -9.91
C ARG A 51 -8.38 24.29 -8.41
N ARG A 52 -7.11 24.09 -8.04
CA ARG A 52 -6.66 23.82 -6.66
C ARG A 52 -7.14 22.49 -6.06
N ALA A 53 -7.64 21.55 -6.86
CA ALA A 53 -7.89 20.18 -6.40
C ALA A 53 -6.61 19.40 -6.05
N GLY A 54 -5.44 19.89 -6.46
CA GLY A 54 -4.17 19.19 -6.30
C GLY A 54 -3.89 18.16 -7.41
N THR A 55 -4.41 18.37 -8.62
CA THR A 55 -4.15 17.53 -9.81
C THR A 55 -2.66 17.43 -10.09
N SER A 56 -1.96 18.56 -10.23
CA SER A 56 -0.53 18.59 -10.48
C SER A 56 0.27 17.95 -9.35
N SER A 57 -0.13 18.20 -8.09
CA SER A 57 0.49 17.55 -6.93
C SER A 57 0.32 16.03 -6.95
N LEU A 58 -0.84 15.54 -7.39
CA LEU A 58 -1.11 14.11 -7.53
C LEU A 58 -0.26 13.50 -8.65
N VAL A 59 -0.16 14.16 -9.80
CA VAL A 59 0.71 13.72 -10.91
C VAL A 59 2.16 13.63 -10.42
N GLN A 60 2.68 14.66 -9.74
CA GLN A 60 4.05 14.63 -9.20
C GLN A 60 4.26 13.50 -8.17
N ALA A 61 3.26 13.23 -7.32
CA ALA A 61 3.30 12.10 -6.40
C ALA A 61 3.35 10.75 -7.15
N LEU A 62 2.55 10.57 -8.21
CA LEU A 62 2.57 9.37 -9.06
C LEU A 62 3.89 9.21 -9.85
N LEU A 63 4.61 10.31 -10.10
CA LEU A 63 5.97 10.28 -10.68
C LEU A 63 7.05 9.92 -9.64
N GLY A 64 6.70 9.69 -8.37
CA GLY A 64 7.64 9.41 -7.29
C GLY A 64 8.39 10.65 -6.77
N SER A 65 7.96 11.85 -7.16
CA SER A 65 8.53 13.13 -6.73
C SER A 65 7.47 13.99 -6.04
N PRO A 66 6.95 13.58 -4.87
CA PRO A 66 5.92 14.33 -4.17
C PRO A 66 6.40 15.76 -3.90
N PRO A 67 5.52 16.77 -4.05
CA PRO A 67 5.91 18.16 -3.93
C PRO A 67 6.44 18.45 -2.52
N ARG A 68 7.70 18.87 -2.44
CA ARG A 68 8.30 19.32 -1.18
C ARG A 68 7.97 20.79 -0.97
N LEU A 69 7.15 21.07 0.03
CA LEU A 69 6.85 22.44 0.45
C LEU A 69 8.04 22.99 1.27
N HIS A 70 9.10 23.43 0.59
CA HIS A 70 10.22 24.12 1.22
C HIS A 70 9.92 25.58 1.53
N ASP A 71 9.01 26.20 0.78
CA ASP A 71 8.54 27.56 0.98
C ASP A 71 7.06 27.59 1.42
N PRO A 72 6.76 28.00 2.66
CA PRO A 72 5.39 28.16 3.14
C PRO A 72 4.58 29.16 2.30
N HIS A 73 5.23 30.15 1.68
CA HIS A 73 4.54 31.16 0.88
C HIS A 73 3.94 30.61 -0.41
N ALA A 74 4.49 29.53 -0.96
CA ALA A 74 3.96 28.88 -2.17
C ALA A 74 2.49 28.41 -1.98
N PHE A 75 2.09 28.05 -0.75
CA PHE A 75 0.71 27.64 -0.45
C PHE A 75 -0.29 28.80 -0.50
N PHE A 76 0.14 30.01 -0.15
CA PHE A 76 -0.72 31.20 -0.07
C PHE A 76 -0.80 31.98 -1.38
N GLN A 77 -0.06 31.57 -2.42
CA GLN A 77 -0.14 32.23 -3.71
C GLN A 77 -1.51 32.03 -4.34
N PRO A 78 -2.11 33.09 -4.92
CA PRO A 78 -3.34 32.94 -5.68
C PRO A 78 -3.09 32.01 -6.87
N PRO A 79 -4.10 31.23 -7.31
CA PRO A 79 -3.94 30.37 -8.48
C PRO A 79 -3.52 31.23 -9.69
N PRO A 80 -2.63 30.73 -10.55
CA PRO A 80 -2.25 31.45 -11.75
C PRO A 80 -3.52 31.77 -12.57
N LEU A 81 -3.61 33.04 -13.02
CA LEU A 81 -4.75 33.54 -13.78
C LEU A 81 -4.92 32.72 -15.07
N THR A 82 -3.79 32.40 -15.72
CA THR A 82 -3.74 31.54 -16.90
C THR A 82 -3.69 30.07 -16.51
N PRO A 83 -4.55 29.22 -17.10
CA PRO A 83 -4.43 27.78 -16.95
C PRO A 83 -3.08 27.30 -17.49
N VAL A 84 -2.39 26.46 -16.72
CA VAL A 84 -1.16 25.79 -17.19
C VAL A 84 -1.54 24.92 -18.39
N PRO A 85 -0.78 24.97 -19.50
CA PRO A 85 -1.09 24.13 -20.66
C PRO A 85 -1.08 22.64 -20.26
N PRO A 86 -1.87 21.79 -20.94
CA PRO A 86 -1.87 20.36 -20.64
C PRO A 86 -0.48 19.77 -20.84
N THR A 87 0.10 19.17 -19.79
CA THR A 87 1.47 18.63 -19.81
C THR A 87 1.47 17.11 -19.68
N PRO A 88 2.04 16.38 -20.66
CA PRO A 88 2.21 14.93 -20.55
C PRO A 88 3.47 14.59 -19.74
N HIS A 89 3.31 13.65 -18.81
CA HIS A 89 4.38 13.12 -17.95
C HIS A 89 4.44 11.59 -18.05
N VAL A 90 5.64 11.02 -18.05
CA VAL A 90 5.85 9.56 -18.12
C VAL A 90 6.35 9.08 -16.76
N PRO A 91 5.59 8.23 -16.03
CA PRO A 91 6.05 7.65 -14.78
C PRO A 91 7.25 6.71 -14.99
N PRO A 92 8.31 6.82 -14.16
CA PRO A 92 9.46 5.91 -14.26
C PRO A 92 9.06 4.44 -14.06
N ALA A 93 8.10 4.17 -13.17
CA ALA A 93 7.63 2.82 -12.85
C ALA A 93 6.71 2.20 -13.92
N LEU A 94 6.15 3.01 -14.83
CA LEU A 94 5.23 2.59 -15.89
C LEU A 94 5.54 3.38 -17.16
N PRO A 95 6.62 3.03 -17.89
CA PRO A 95 7.05 3.78 -19.07
C PRO A 95 6.04 3.72 -20.23
N SER A 96 5.11 2.75 -20.22
CA SER A 96 3.99 2.69 -21.16
C SER A 96 2.86 3.66 -20.83
N ALA A 97 2.83 4.27 -19.64
CA ALA A 97 1.80 5.24 -19.25
C ALA A 97 2.21 6.67 -19.58
N VAL A 98 1.27 7.46 -20.09
CA VAL A 98 1.42 8.92 -20.22
C VAL A 98 0.34 9.59 -19.38
N LEU A 99 0.74 10.15 -18.24
CA LEU A 99 -0.13 10.93 -17.36
C LEU A 99 -0.24 12.35 -17.90
N TRP A 100 -1.43 12.75 -18.31
CA TRP A 100 -1.72 14.12 -18.71
C TRP A 100 -2.21 14.92 -17.51
N ASP A 101 -1.41 15.88 -17.06
CA ASP A 101 -1.85 16.89 -16.11
C ASP A 101 -2.68 17.93 -16.87
N LEU A 102 -4.00 17.87 -16.70
CA LEU A 102 -4.93 18.74 -17.40
C LEU A 102 -5.23 20.00 -16.58
N PRO A 103 -5.38 21.17 -17.23
CA PRO A 103 -5.66 22.42 -16.54
C PRO A 103 -6.96 22.31 -15.76
N GLY A 104 -7.00 22.75 -14.49
CA GLY A 104 -8.21 22.60 -13.70
C GLY A 104 -9.38 23.50 -14.15
N LEU A 105 -10.60 22.99 -13.99
CA LEU A 105 -11.85 23.70 -14.32
C LEU A 105 -11.95 25.02 -13.53
N GLY A 106 -12.11 26.13 -14.26
CA GLY A 106 -12.35 27.45 -13.70
C GLY A 106 -13.78 27.63 -13.15
N PRO A 107 -14.02 28.62 -12.27
CA PRO A 107 -15.34 28.85 -11.69
C PRO A 107 -16.40 29.27 -12.71
N ASP A 108 -15.99 29.99 -13.77
CA ASP A 108 -16.87 30.55 -14.81
C ASP A 108 -16.92 29.68 -16.08
N GLU A 109 -16.19 28.56 -16.12
CA GLU A 109 -16.11 27.67 -17.28
C GLU A 109 -17.25 26.64 -17.26
N VAL A 110 -17.82 26.36 -18.44
CA VAL A 110 -18.88 25.36 -18.60
C VAL A 110 -18.27 23.94 -18.57
N PRO A 111 -18.64 23.08 -17.61
CA PRO A 111 -18.02 21.77 -17.43
C PRO A 111 -18.07 20.87 -18.67
N GLU A 112 -19.20 20.85 -19.39
CA GLU A 112 -19.39 20.01 -20.58
C GLU A 112 -18.46 20.41 -21.74
N ALA A 113 -18.32 21.73 -21.96
CA ALA A 113 -17.44 22.26 -23.00
C ALA A 113 -15.97 21.99 -22.67
N TYR A 114 -15.59 22.23 -21.41
CA TYR A 114 -14.26 21.95 -20.88
C TYR A 114 -13.87 20.47 -21.03
N VAL A 115 -14.73 19.54 -20.62
CA VAL A 115 -14.47 18.09 -20.75
C VAL A 115 -14.33 17.69 -22.21
N THR A 116 -15.19 18.23 -23.09
CA THR A 116 -15.15 17.92 -24.53
C THR A 116 -13.85 18.40 -25.17
N GLN A 117 -13.39 19.59 -24.82
CA GLN A 117 -12.13 20.15 -25.31
C GLN A 117 -10.94 19.30 -24.87
N LEU A 118 -10.87 18.93 -23.59
CA LEU A 118 -9.71 18.23 -23.04
C LEU A 118 -9.65 16.76 -23.45
N LEU A 119 -10.79 16.06 -23.47
CA LEU A 119 -10.84 14.67 -23.95
C LEU A 119 -10.57 14.55 -25.46
N GLY A 120 -10.60 15.66 -26.20
CA GLY A 120 -10.20 15.72 -27.61
C GLY A 120 -8.69 15.84 -27.85
N LEU A 121 -7.87 16.03 -26.80
CA LEU A 121 -6.42 16.25 -26.94
C LEU A 121 -5.65 14.97 -27.30
N ALA A 122 -6.10 13.82 -26.83
CA ALA A 122 -5.45 12.53 -27.01
C ALA A 122 -6.47 11.39 -26.89
N PRO A 123 -6.21 10.19 -27.44
CA PRO A 123 -7.05 9.02 -27.24
C PRO A 123 -6.82 8.45 -25.83
N PHE A 124 -7.53 9.00 -24.83
CA PHE A 124 -7.43 8.55 -23.46
C PHE A 124 -8.03 7.15 -23.27
N ALA A 125 -7.34 6.31 -22.50
CA ALA A 125 -7.80 4.97 -22.13
C ALA A 125 -8.30 4.91 -20.68
N CYS A 126 -7.88 5.83 -19.81
CA CYS A 126 -8.28 5.89 -18.41
C CYS A 126 -8.38 7.35 -17.94
N LEU A 127 -9.30 7.62 -17.02
CA LEU A 127 -9.55 8.96 -16.47
C LEU A 127 -9.45 8.95 -14.94
N VAL A 128 -8.72 9.93 -14.40
CA VAL A 128 -8.59 10.18 -12.97
C VAL A 128 -9.19 11.55 -12.65
N LEU A 129 -10.32 11.55 -11.94
CA LEU A 129 -11.01 12.75 -11.48
C LEU A 129 -10.57 13.11 -10.07
N VAL A 130 -9.91 14.25 -9.92
CA VAL A 130 -9.39 14.74 -8.64
C VAL A 130 -10.38 15.71 -8.02
N LEU A 131 -10.79 15.46 -6.77
CA LEU A 131 -11.72 16.28 -6.01
C LEU A 131 -11.12 16.63 -4.64
N PRO A 132 -11.11 17.90 -4.21
CA PRO A 132 -10.54 18.27 -2.90
C PRO A 132 -11.44 17.92 -1.70
N GLY A 133 -12.73 17.67 -1.93
CA GLY A 133 -13.74 17.48 -0.89
C GLY A 133 -15.06 16.97 -1.45
N PRO A 134 -16.18 17.17 -0.70
CA PRO A 134 -17.51 16.81 -1.18
C PRO A 134 -17.81 17.53 -2.51
N PRO A 135 -18.27 16.82 -3.54
CA PRO A 135 -18.47 17.40 -4.86
C PRO A 135 -19.59 18.45 -4.83
N GLY A 136 -19.29 19.64 -5.34
CA GLY A 136 -20.27 20.69 -5.60
C GLY A 136 -21.03 20.47 -6.92
N GLY A 137 -21.89 21.42 -7.29
CA GLY A 137 -22.68 21.34 -8.53
C GLY A 137 -21.82 21.20 -9.79
N ASN A 138 -20.77 22.01 -9.90
CA ASN A 138 -19.84 21.98 -11.04
C ASN A 138 -19.05 20.67 -11.10
N ASP A 139 -18.67 20.10 -9.95
CA ASP A 139 -17.95 18.82 -9.89
C ASP A 139 -18.83 17.66 -10.35
N VAL A 140 -20.09 17.63 -9.90
CA VAL A 140 -21.07 16.63 -10.34
C VAL A 140 -21.35 16.77 -11.84
N ALA A 141 -21.46 18.00 -12.36
CA ALA A 141 -21.63 18.26 -13.78
C ALA A 141 -20.41 17.79 -14.59
N MET A 142 -19.19 18.03 -14.11
CA MET A 142 -17.96 17.55 -14.73
C MET A 142 -17.90 16.01 -14.76
N VAL A 143 -18.18 15.34 -13.64
CA VAL A 143 -18.20 13.86 -13.58
C VAL A 143 -19.27 13.30 -14.54
N ARG A 144 -20.44 13.93 -14.61
CA ARG A 144 -21.49 13.56 -15.55
C ARG A 144 -21.07 13.76 -17.01
N ALA A 145 -20.44 14.89 -17.32
CA ALA A 145 -19.92 15.17 -18.66
C ALA A 145 -18.86 14.15 -19.08
N VAL A 146 -17.96 13.79 -18.16
CA VAL A 146 -16.97 12.74 -18.35
C VAL A 146 -17.64 11.41 -18.62
N GLN A 147 -18.57 10.95 -17.77
CA GLN A 147 -19.26 9.67 -17.98
C GLN A 147 -20.12 9.65 -19.26
N ALA A 148 -20.69 10.78 -19.66
CA ALA A 148 -21.46 10.88 -20.90
C ALA A 148 -20.57 10.79 -22.15
N ARG A 149 -19.40 11.45 -22.14
CA ARG A 149 -18.47 11.51 -23.27
C ARG A 149 -17.59 10.27 -23.37
N ALA A 150 -17.22 9.71 -22.23
CA ALA A 150 -16.28 8.61 -22.08
C ALA A 150 -16.99 7.33 -21.63
N ARG A 151 -18.23 7.09 -22.07
CA ARG A 151 -19.19 6.06 -21.59
C ARG A 151 -18.67 4.60 -21.50
N ALA A 152 -17.46 4.33 -22.00
CA ALA A 152 -16.76 3.04 -21.94
C ALA A 152 -15.37 3.10 -21.27
N LEU A 153 -14.88 4.26 -20.83
CA LEU A 153 -13.56 4.38 -20.20
C LEU A 153 -13.64 4.20 -18.68
N PRO A 154 -12.69 3.48 -18.07
CA PRO A 154 -12.54 3.43 -16.62
C PRO A 154 -12.30 4.82 -16.05
N CYS A 155 -13.12 5.20 -15.06
CA CYS A 155 -13.05 6.50 -14.39
C CYS A 155 -12.87 6.31 -12.89
N LEU A 156 -11.67 6.66 -12.41
CA LEU A 156 -11.28 6.65 -11.01
C LEU A 156 -11.52 8.03 -10.41
N VAL A 157 -12.06 8.09 -9.19
CA VAL A 157 -12.25 9.35 -8.46
C VAL A 157 -11.28 9.38 -7.29
N VAL A 158 -10.52 10.46 -7.19
CA VAL A 158 -9.49 10.64 -6.17
C VAL A 158 -9.81 11.86 -5.33
N ARG A 159 -10.06 11.62 -4.05
CA ARG A 159 -10.25 12.67 -3.05
C ARG A 159 -8.89 13.05 -2.45
N THR A 160 -8.42 14.27 -2.69
CA THR A 160 -7.14 14.77 -2.15
C THR A 160 -7.29 15.41 -0.78
N GLY A 161 -6.18 15.62 -0.07
CA GLY A 161 -6.16 16.24 1.25
C GLY A 161 -6.65 15.31 2.37
N ALA A 162 -6.41 14.00 2.26
CA ALA A 162 -6.67 13.03 3.32
C ALA A 162 -5.87 13.31 4.60
N ASP A 163 -4.64 13.80 4.45
CA ASP A 163 -3.76 14.26 5.53
C ASP A 163 -4.35 15.45 6.30
N LEU A 164 -4.86 16.46 5.60
CA LEU A 164 -5.52 17.61 6.24
C LEU A 164 -6.79 17.20 6.96
N ALA A 165 -7.60 16.34 6.34
CA ALA A 165 -8.81 15.81 6.97
C ALA A 165 -8.46 15.02 8.23
N LEU A 166 -7.40 14.20 8.19
CA LEU A 166 -6.91 13.46 9.34
C LEU A 166 -6.39 14.40 10.43
N HIS A 167 -5.67 15.46 10.08
CA HIS A 167 -5.20 16.45 11.05
C HIS A 167 -6.38 17.08 11.82
N THR A 168 -7.43 17.47 11.11
CA THR A 168 -8.64 18.03 11.74
C THR A 168 -9.39 16.97 12.55
N ALA A 169 -9.52 15.75 12.02
CA ALA A 169 -10.26 14.66 12.65
C ALA A 169 -9.57 14.16 13.93
N LYS A 170 -8.24 14.17 13.98
CA LYS A 170 -7.45 13.86 15.19
C LYS A 170 -7.79 14.78 16.36
N ARG A 171 -8.09 16.06 16.12
CA ARG A 171 -8.53 16.99 17.19
C ARG A 171 -9.88 16.60 17.81
N ARG A 172 -10.62 15.71 17.16
CA ARG A 172 -11.92 15.18 17.61
C ARG A 172 -11.82 13.70 18.00
N GLY A 173 -10.61 13.14 18.12
CA GLY A 173 -10.39 11.74 18.53
C GLY A 173 -10.67 10.69 17.44
N HIS A 174 -10.75 11.08 16.16
CA HIS A 174 -10.97 10.12 15.06
C HIS A 174 -9.67 9.51 14.54
N THR A 175 -9.73 8.22 14.17
CA THR A 175 -8.63 7.45 13.58
C THR A 175 -8.73 7.38 12.05
N ILE A 176 -7.63 7.00 11.39
CA ILE A 176 -7.56 6.81 9.93
C ILE A 176 -8.60 5.77 9.47
N ALA A 177 -8.71 4.65 10.19
CA ALA A 177 -9.64 3.56 9.88
C ALA A 177 -11.10 4.02 9.84
N ARG A 178 -11.49 4.95 10.71
CA ARG A 178 -12.84 5.56 10.69
C ARG A 178 -12.98 6.66 9.65
N LEU A 179 -11.90 7.39 9.40
CA LEU A 179 -11.90 8.53 8.50
C LEU A 179 -11.99 8.13 7.03
N LEU A 180 -11.25 7.12 6.59
CA LEU A 180 -11.19 6.73 5.18
C LEU A 180 -12.56 6.37 4.61
N PRO A 181 -13.38 5.50 5.24
CA PRO A 181 -14.73 5.23 4.77
C PRO A 181 -15.60 6.48 4.71
N GLN A 182 -15.48 7.39 5.69
CA GLN A 182 -16.23 8.65 5.70
C GLN A 182 -15.82 9.58 4.57
N LEU A 183 -14.53 9.69 4.26
CA LEU A 183 -14.03 10.51 3.15
C LEU A 183 -14.50 9.94 1.80
N ARG A 184 -14.51 8.62 1.64
CA ARG A 184 -15.08 7.97 0.45
C ARG A 184 -16.59 8.22 0.36
N ALA A 185 -17.32 8.08 1.47
CA ALA A 185 -18.77 8.31 1.55
C ALA A 185 -19.18 9.75 1.20
N GLN A 186 -18.40 10.75 1.66
CA GLN A 186 -18.60 12.16 1.32
C GLN A 186 -18.59 12.43 -0.19
N VAL A 187 -17.87 11.61 -0.96
CA VAL A 187 -17.80 11.72 -2.42
C VAL A 187 -18.77 10.74 -3.09
N SER A 188 -18.92 9.52 -2.56
CA SER A 188 -19.74 8.48 -3.17
C SER A 188 -21.24 8.78 -3.07
N GLU A 189 -21.73 9.26 -1.92
CA GLU A 189 -23.17 9.49 -1.71
C GLU A 189 -23.74 10.60 -2.63
N PRO A 190 -23.09 11.77 -2.81
CA PRO A 190 -23.59 12.76 -3.76
C PRO A 190 -23.55 12.27 -5.21
N LEU A 191 -22.50 11.54 -5.60
CA LEU A 191 -22.38 10.97 -6.95
C LEU A 191 -23.46 9.90 -7.21
N ALA A 192 -23.71 9.03 -6.23
CA ALA A 192 -24.75 8.02 -6.31
C ALA A 192 -26.15 8.65 -6.41
N ARG A 193 -26.43 9.71 -5.64
CA ARG A 193 -27.68 10.49 -5.76
C ARG A 193 -27.85 11.12 -7.15
N ALA A 194 -26.75 11.47 -7.80
CA ALA A 194 -26.75 11.98 -9.17
C ALA A 194 -26.82 10.88 -10.24
N GLY A 195 -26.93 9.60 -9.85
CA GLY A 195 -26.97 8.44 -10.75
C GLY A 195 -25.61 8.04 -11.33
N LEU A 196 -24.51 8.54 -10.78
CA LEU A 196 -23.15 8.33 -11.28
C LEU A 196 -22.48 7.19 -10.51
N LYS A 197 -21.90 6.24 -11.23
CA LYS A 197 -21.14 5.11 -10.63
C LYS A 197 -19.70 5.11 -11.14
N PRO A 198 -18.76 5.75 -10.43
CA PRO A 198 -17.33 5.65 -10.77
C PRO A 198 -16.81 4.22 -10.55
N LEU A 199 -15.68 3.88 -11.18
CA LEU A 199 -15.02 2.57 -11.02
C LEU A 199 -14.55 2.35 -9.58
N GLY A 200 -14.09 3.41 -8.91
CA GLY A 200 -13.71 3.41 -7.51
C GLY A 200 -13.40 4.82 -7.00
N ILE A 201 -13.38 4.97 -5.67
CA ILE A 201 -13.11 6.23 -4.97
C ILE A 201 -11.96 6.01 -3.99
N ALA A 202 -10.86 6.73 -4.18
CA ALA A 202 -9.68 6.69 -3.32
C ALA A 202 -9.53 8.01 -2.54
N ALA A 203 -9.35 7.94 -1.22
CA ALA A 203 -8.95 9.09 -0.43
C ALA A 203 -7.42 9.07 -0.25
N VAL A 204 -6.72 10.06 -0.81
CA VAL A 204 -5.26 10.08 -0.87
C VAL A 204 -4.66 11.37 -0.29
N SER A 205 -3.41 11.27 0.12
CA SER A 205 -2.54 12.44 0.35
C SER A 205 -1.49 12.50 -0.76
N THR A 206 -1.35 13.67 -1.38
CA THR A 206 -0.30 13.93 -2.38
C THR A 206 1.07 14.18 -1.73
N LEU A 207 1.10 14.41 -0.42
CA LEU A 207 2.32 14.63 0.37
C LEU A 207 2.82 13.34 1.02
N GLU A 208 1.93 12.41 1.33
CA GLU A 208 2.22 11.15 2.00
C GLU A 208 1.75 9.95 1.15
N PRO A 209 2.44 9.61 0.04
CA PRO A 209 2.03 8.55 -0.88
C PRO A 209 2.10 7.13 -0.28
N ASP A 210 2.80 6.95 0.85
CA ASP A 210 2.87 5.65 1.55
C ASP A 210 1.66 5.39 2.47
N ARG A 211 0.69 6.32 2.52
CA ARG A 211 -0.46 6.30 3.45
C ARG A 211 -1.78 6.36 2.69
N PHE A 212 -2.87 6.09 3.40
CA PHE A 212 -4.24 6.17 2.88
C PHE A 212 -4.45 5.24 1.66
N ASP A 213 -5.28 5.64 0.70
CA ASP A 213 -5.63 4.82 -0.48
C ASP A 213 -4.66 5.05 -1.66
N PHE A 214 -3.48 5.63 -1.44
CA PHE A 214 -2.56 5.94 -2.53
C PHE A 214 -2.00 4.66 -3.17
N ALA A 215 -1.65 3.65 -2.36
CA ALA A 215 -1.23 2.34 -2.85
C ALA A 215 -2.32 1.68 -3.71
N TRP A 216 -3.58 1.78 -3.29
CA TRP A 216 -4.73 1.32 -4.07
C TRP A 216 -4.82 2.04 -5.42
N LEU A 217 -4.59 3.36 -5.44
CA LEU A 217 -4.62 4.16 -6.67
C LEU A 217 -3.51 3.74 -7.65
N GLU A 218 -2.30 3.49 -7.15
CA GLU A 218 -1.21 2.94 -7.98
C GLU A 218 -1.59 1.58 -8.56
N ASP A 219 -2.10 0.67 -7.72
CA ASP A 219 -2.52 -0.67 -8.13
C ASP A 219 -3.64 -0.63 -9.19
N ALA A 220 -4.63 0.24 -8.99
CA ALA A 220 -5.70 0.47 -9.96
C ALA A 220 -5.15 1.02 -11.29
N LEU A 221 -4.25 2.01 -11.25
CA LEU A 221 -3.65 2.57 -12.46
C LEU A 221 -2.79 1.56 -13.22
N VAL A 222 -1.97 0.76 -12.54
CA VAL A 222 -1.18 -0.32 -13.14
C VAL A 222 -2.12 -1.28 -13.89
N ARG A 223 -3.23 -1.67 -13.26
CA ARG A 223 -4.21 -2.58 -13.86
C ARG A 223 -4.88 -1.99 -15.10
N GLU A 224 -5.38 -0.76 -15.01
CA GLU A 224 -6.05 -0.11 -16.15
C GLU A 224 -5.08 0.19 -17.30
N VAL A 225 -3.83 0.56 -17.01
CA VAL A 225 -2.79 0.84 -18.02
C VAL A 225 -2.31 -0.44 -18.70
N LEU A 226 -2.05 -1.51 -17.95
CA LEU A 226 -1.55 -2.77 -18.49
C LEU A 226 -2.67 -3.69 -19.01
N GLN A 227 -3.94 -3.32 -18.82
CA GLN A 227 -5.14 -4.08 -19.20
C GLN A 227 -5.15 -5.51 -18.64
N LEU A 228 -4.66 -5.69 -17.41
CA LEU A 228 -4.51 -7.01 -16.78
C LEU A 228 -5.85 -7.52 -16.22
N PRO A 229 -6.30 -8.74 -16.56
CA PRO A 229 -7.50 -9.33 -16.00
C PRO A 229 -7.18 -10.04 -14.67
N MET A 230 -7.13 -9.32 -13.54
CA MET A 230 -7.39 -9.88 -12.18
C MET A 230 -7.06 -8.92 -11.02
N LEU A 231 -7.77 -9.18 -9.92
CA LEU A 231 -7.75 -8.59 -8.57
C LEU A 231 -8.50 -7.26 -8.43
N ASP A 232 -9.61 -7.34 -7.68
CA ASP A 232 -10.18 -6.17 -7.04
C ASP A 232 -9.18 -5.70 -5.97
N PRO A 233 -8.60 -4.50 -6.10
CA PRO A 233 -7.65 -3.97 -5.11
C PRO A 233 -8.28 -3.76 -3.72
N GLY A 234 -9.57 -4.07 -3.55
CA GLY A 234 -10.27 -4.13 -2.26
C GLY A 234 -9.84 -5.31 -1.38
N ASP A 235 -9.43 -6.44 -1.94
CA ASP A 235 -9.17 -7.66 -1.16
C ASP A 235 -7.89 -7.58 -0.29
N LEU A 236 -6.98 -6.64 -0.56
CA LEU A 236 -5.70 -6.50 0.16
C LEU A 236 -5.65 -5.32 1.14
N LEU A 237 -6.68 -4.49 1.22
CA LEU A 237 -6.62 -3.21 1.96
C LEU A 237 -7.76 -2.94 2.94
N GLU A 238 -8.78 -3.79 3.04
CA GLU A 238 -9.95 -3.45 3.88
C GLU A 238 -9.80 -3.65 5.38
N GLU A 239 -8.75 -4.31 5.87
CA GLU A 239 -8.52 -4.39 7.32
C GLU A 239 -7.05 -4.18 7.67
N LEU A 240 -6.54 -2.98 7.39
CA LEU A 240 -5.30 -2.57 8.03
C LEU A 240 -5.57 -2.43 9.54
N PRO A 241 -4.90 -3.21 10.41
CA PRO A 241 -5.00 -3.00 11.83
C PRO A 241 -4.56 -1.57 12.15
N ALA A 242 -5.07 -1.01 13.25
CA ALA A 242 -4.79 0.37 13.67
C ALA A 242 -3.33 0.56 14.16
N VAL A 243 -2.34 0.05 13.44
CA VAL A 243 -0.91 0.17 13.73
C VAL A 243 -0.45 1.60 13.47
N ARG A 244 0.41 2.11 14.36
CA ARG A 244 0.98 3.44 14.21
C ARG A 244 1.99 3.54 13.08
N GLU A 245 1.99 4.70 12.44
CA GLU A 245 2.99 5.05 11.41
C GLU A 245 4.43 5.04 11.96
N ARG A 246 4.65 5.32 13.25
CA ARG A 246 5.98 5.25 13.85
C ARG A 246 6.54 3.83 13.81
N THR A 247 5.76 2.85 14.25
CA THR A 247 6.12 1.43 14.22
C THR A 247 6.32 0.95 12.78
N LEU A 248 5.44 1.37 11.85
CA LEU A 248 5.59 1.07 10.43
C LEU A 248 6.88 1.65 9.84
N ARG A 249 7.22 2.91 10.16
CA ARG A 249 8.46 3.55 9.68
C ARG A 249 9.70 2.85 10.21
N ALA A 250 9.76 2.57 11.52
CA ALA A 250 10.89 1.85 12.11
C ALA A 250 11.13 0.49 11.43
N LEU A 251 10.07 -0.30 11.22
CA LEU A 251 10.18 -1.59 10.52
C LEU A 251 10.55 -1.45 9.05
N THR A 252 10.04 -0.42 8.38
CA THR A 252 10.37 -0.15 6.97
C THR A 252 11.84 0.26 6.83
N GLU A 253 12.37 1.06 7.76
CA GLU A 253 13.77 1.48 7.79
C GLU A 253 14.72 0.30 8.00
N VAL A 254 14.39 -0.64 8.89
CA VAL A 254 15.16 -1.88 9.09
C VAL A 254 15.30 -2.67 7.79
N CYS A 255 14.25 -2.69 6.96
CA CYS A 255 14.24 -3.41 5.69
C CYS A 255 14.67 -2.55 4.50
N ALA A 256 15.00 -1.26 4.69
CA ALA A 256 15.21 -0.33 3.59
C ALA A 256 16.40 -0.71 2.70
N GLY A 257 17.47 -1.26 3.28
CA GLY A 257 18.69 -1.65 2.56
C GLY A 257 18.80 -3.14 2.20
N GLY A 258 17.86 -3.98 2.65
CA GLY A 258 17.90 -5.43 2.45
C GLY A 258 17.13 -5.89 1.21
N SER A 259 17.48 -7.09 0.72
CA SER A 259 16.70 -7.79 -0.31
C SER A 259 15.41 -8.36 0.30
N LEU A 260 14.39 -8.65 -0.53
CA LEU A 260 13.16 -9.30 -0.03
C LEU A 260 13.43 -10.65 0.64
N ALA A 261 14.47 -11.38 0.21
CA ALA A 261 14.87 -12.64 0.82
C ALA A 261 15.38 -12.50 2.26
N GLU A 262 15.93 -11.33 2.63
CA GLU A 262 16.42 -11.03 3.98
C GLU A 262 15.31 -10.49 4.89
N ALA A 263 14.23 -9.98 4.30
CA ALA A 263 13.14 -9.33 5.04
C ALA A 263 12.56 -10.20 6.16
N PRO A 264 12.28 -11.52 5.99
CA PRO A 264 11.79 -12.34 7.10
C PRO A 264 12.77 -12.44 8.27
N GLY A 265 14.07 -12.55 7.99
CA GLY A 265 15.11 -12.59 9.01
C GLY A 265 15.25 -11.26 9.75
N LEU A 266 15.27 -10.15 9.01
CA LEU A 266 15.34 -8.80 9.57
C LEU A 266 14.10 -8.45 10.40
N LEU A 267 12.91 -8.73 9.88
CA LEU A 267 11.65 -8.51 10.58
C LEU A 267 11.57 -9.36 11.84
N ARG A 268 11.97 -10.64 11.78
CA ARG A 268 12.01 -11.51 12.95
C ARG A 268 13.01 -11.00 14.00
N ALA A 269 14.18 -10.54 13.58
CA ALA A 269 15.17 -9.96 14.49
C ALA A 269 14.64 -8.68 15.15
N ALA A 270 14.01 -7.79 14.38
CA ALA A 270 13.39 -6.57 14.87
C ALA A 270 12.20 -6.84 15.81
N LEU A 271 11.43 -7.91 15.56
CA LEU A 271 10.33 -8.34 16.42
C LEU A 271 10.82 -9.07 17.69
N ALA A 272 11.94 -9.79 17.62
CA ALA A 272 12.52 -10.50 18.76
C ALA A 272 13.20 -9.53 19.73
N ASP A 273 13.80 -8.46 19.21
CA ASP A 273 14.36 -7.39 20.02
C ASP A 273 13.29 -6.33 20.31
N ALA A 274 12.52 -6.56 21.37
CA ALA A 274 11.46 -5.66 21.86
C ALA A 274 11.96 -4.22 22.17
N SER A 275 13.28 -3.95 22.11
CA SER A 275 13.86 -2.61 22.20
C SER A 275 13.66 -1.75 20.95
N GLN A 276 13.49 -2.36 19.78
CA GLN A 276 13.61 -1.66 18.50
C GLN A 276 12.29 -1.06 17.99
N LEU A 277 11.15 -1.46 18.57
CA LEU A 277 9.84 -1.07 18.09
C LEU A 277 9.06 -0.30 19.13
N PRO A 278 8.81 1.01 18.91
CA PRO A 278 8.07 1.83 19.85
C PRO A 278 6.61 1.38 19.91
N VAL A 279 6.16 1.01 21.10
CA VAL A 279 4.76 0.76 21.44
C VAL A 279 4.40 1.67 22.60
N ASP A 280 3.56 2.68 22.33
CA ASP A 280 3.16 3.66 23.34
C ASP A 280 1.92 3.18 24.10
N VAL A 281 2.06 3.00 25.41
CA VAL A 281 0.98 2.58 26.31
C VAL A 281 0.56 3.76 27.19
N ALA A 282 -0.71 4.16 27.11
CA ALA A 282 -1.27 5.12 28.06
C ALA A 282 -1.71 4.41 29.33
N VAL A 283 -1.15 4.80 30.47
CA VAL A 283 -1.61 4.37 31.80
C VAL A 283 -2.49 5.48 32.34
N VAL A 284 -3.78 5.20 32.50
CA VAL A 284 -4.76 6.18 32.95
C VAL A 284 -5.44 5.67 34.21
N GLY A 285 -5.36 6.44 35.29
CA GLY A 285 -5.98 6.08 36.56
C GLY A 285 -6.60 7.26 37.28
N GLU A 286 -7.59 6.99 38.13
CA GLU A 286 -8.15 8.01 39.01
C GLU A 286 -7.08 8.55 39.98
N PRO A 287 -7.16 9.82 40.40
CA PRO A 287 -6.36 10.31 41.50
C PRO A 287 -6.55 9.41 42.73
N GLY A 288 -5.45 8.89 43.28
CA GLY A 288 -5.51 7.96 44.42
C GLY A 288 -5.78 6.50 44.08
N SER A 289 -5.96 6.14 42.80
CA SER A 289 -6.03 4.72 42.37
C SER A 289 -4.68 4.00 42.49
N GLY A 290 -3.58 4.72 42.72
CA GLY A 290 -2.24 4.11 42.80
C GLY A 290 -1.62 3.78 41.45
N HIS A 291 -2.07 4.42 40.35
CA HIS A 291 -1.48 4.24 39.01
C HIS A 291 0.01 4.60 38.98
N THR A 292 0.44 5.69 39.61
CA THR A 292 1.86 6.07 39.67
C THR A 292 2.68 5.04 40.45
N SER A 293 2.11 4.51 41.54
CA SER A 293 2.71 3.41 42.32
C SER A 293 2.78 2.12 41.50
N LEU A 294 1.79 1.83 40.65
CA LEU A 294 1.79 0.70 39.74
C LEU A 294 2.88 0.86 38.67
N ILE A 295 3.02 2.04 38.08
CA ILE A 295 4.07 2.32 37.10
C ILE A 295 5.45 2.18 37.74
N ALA A 296 5.65 2.67 38.97
CA ALA A 296 6.88 2.48 39.72
C ALA A 296 7.16 0.99 39.99
N ALA A 297 6.12 0.20 40.32
CA ALA A 297 6.25 -1.26 40.49
C ALA A 297 6.56 -1.98 39.16
N LEU A 298 6.06 -1.48 38.03
CA LEU A 298 6.32 -2.03 36.70
C LEU A 298 7.70 -1.65 36.15
N CYS A 299 8.17 -0.43 36.39
CA CYS A 299 9.32 0.16 35.72
C CYS A 299 10.53 0.44 36.63
N GLY A 300 10.38 0.34 37.95
CA GLY A 300 11.37 0.80 38.91
C GLY A 300 11.27 2.30 39.19
N ASN A 301 11.83 2.73 40.33
CA ASN A 301 11.72 4.09 40.85
C ASN A 301 12.48 5.11 39.97
N ALA A 302 11.79 5.72 38.99
CA ALA A 302 12.23 6.97 38.35
C ALA A 302 11.00 7.73 37.86
N PRO A 303 10.88 9.06 38.07
CA PRO A 303 9.74 9.84 37.58
C PRO A 303 9.84 10.16 36.08
N GLY A 304 8.75 10.03 35.31
CA GLY A 304 8.64 10.55 33.94
C GLY A 304 8.16 9.57 32.87
N ILE A 305 8.87 9.46 31.75
CA ILE A 305 8.62 8.44 30.71
C ILE A 305 9.24 7.13 31.20
N HIS A 306 8.45 6.07 31.28
CA HIS A 306 8.91 4.81 31.85
C HIS A 306 9.03 3.72 30.78
N THR A 307 10.18 3.08 30.69
CA THR A 307 10.39 1.89 29.87
C THR A 307 10.22 0.64 30.73
N LEU A 308 9.55 -0.38 30.21
CA LEU A 308 9.35 -1.63 30.94
C LEU A 308 10.67 -2.43 31.00
N PRO A 309 11.13 -2.88 32.18
CA PRO A 309 12.29 -3.74 32.33
C PRO A 309 12.07 -5.05 31.57
N GLY A 310 12.96 -5.37 30.62
CA GLY A 310 12.82 -6.51 29.72
C GLY A 310 12.04 -6.23 28.42
N ALA A 311 11.45 -5.04 28.27
CA ALA A 311 10.78 -4.59 27.04
C ALA A 311 11.00 -3.08 26.80
N PRO A 312 12.22 -2.63 26.48
CA PRO A 312 12.57 -1.20 26.39
C PRO A 312 11.88 -0.42 25.25
N GLY A 313 11.30 -1.08 24.25
CA GLY A 313 10.47 -0.43 23.22
C GLY A 313 9.04 -0.14 23.67
N LEU A 314 8.63 -0.63 24.84
CA LEU A 314 7.32 -0.33 25.43
C LEU A 314 7.45 0.87 26.37
N THR A 315 6.84 1.99 25.97
CA THR A 315 6.83 3.26 26.70
C THR A 315 5.50 3.43 27.44
N LEU A 316 5.54 3.46 28.77
CA LEU A 316 4.39 3.78 29.60
C LEU A 316 4.31 5.30 29.80
N TRP A 317 3.15 5.86 29.47
CA TRP A 317 2.80 7.27 29.66
C TRP A 317 1.85 7.40 30.85
N ASP A 318 2.31 8.03 31.93
CA ASP A 318 1.46 8.34 33.09
C ASP A 318 0.51 9.51 32.78
N LEU A 319 -0.80 9.26 32.81
CA LEU A 319 -1.83 10.23 32.49
C LEU A 319 -2.87 10.26 33.62
N SER A 320 -2.92 11.37 34.33
CA SER A 320 -3.78 11.52 35.53
C SER A 320 -5.24 11.86 35.22
N ASP A 321 -5.56 12.32 34.00
CA ASP A 321 -6.89 12.85 33.63
C ASP A 321 -7.54 12.12 32.44
N ALA A 322 -8.37 11.11 32.71
CA ALA A 322 -9.09 10.34 31.68
C ALA A 322 -9.95 11.19 30.72
N GLY A 323 -10.42 12.36 31.15
CA GLY A 323 -11.27 13.25 30.32
C GLY A 323 -10.51 13.99 29.22
N THR A 324 -9.18 14.05 29.28
CA THR A 324 -8.34 14.77 28.29
C THR A 324 -7.55 13.81 27.39
N VAL A 325 -7.58 12.51 27.69
CA VAL A 325 -6.82 11.50 26.94
C VAL A 325 -7.50 11.22 25.61
N ASP A 326 -6.76 11.45 24.53
CA ASP A 326 -7.13 11.02 23.20
C ASP A 326 -6.59 9.59 22.96
N PRO A 327 -7.45 8.56 22.87
CA PRO A 327 -7.01 7.16 22.69
C PRO A 327 -6.30 6.94 21.35
N SER A 328 -6.43 7.85 20.39
CA SER A 328 -5.71 7.76 19.11
C SER A 328 -4.20 8.01 19.21
N ARG A 329 -3.75 8.56 20.35
CA ARG A 329 -2.33 8.86 20.64
C ARG A 329 -1.55 7.73 21.29
N TYR A 330 -2.23 6.66 21.72
CA TYR A 330 -1.60 5.47 22.29
C TYR A 330 -1.95 4.20 21.49
N ASP A 331 -1.07 3.20 21.51
CA ASP A 331 -1.24 1.94 20.79
C ASP A 331 -2.10 0.98 21.63
N LEU A 332 -1.89 1.03 22.95
CA LEU A 332 -2.62 0.31 23.96
C LEU A 332 -2.98 1.25 25.12
N LEU A 333 -4.16 1.02 25.72
CA LEU A 333 -4.59 1.74 26.92
C LEU A 333 -4.65 0.77 28.11
N LEU A 334 -4.01 1.16 29.22
CA LEU A 334 -4.10 0.51 30.52
C LEU A 334 -4.93 1.40 31.46
N LEU A 335 -6.17 0.99 31.75
CA LEU A 335 -7.07 1.73 32.64
C LEU A 335 -7.02 1.14 34.04
N THR A 336 -6.63 1.93 35.03
CA THR A 336 -6.50 1.50 36.43
C THR A 336 -7.57 2.12 37.33
N THR A 337 -8.18 1.33 38.21
CA THR A 337 -9.09 1.81 39.26
C THR A 337 -8.79 1.08 40.58
N SER A 338 -9.04 1.73 41.72
CA SER A 338 -8.99 1.02 43.02
C SER A 338 -10.28 0.23 43.29
N ASN A 339 -11.44 0.79 42.90
CA ASN A 339 -12.75 0.20 43.20
C ASN A 339 -13.60 -0.02 41.95
N VAL A 340 -14.27 1.04 41.50
CA VAL A 340 -15.28 1.02 40.43
C VAL A 340 -14.80 1.96 39.31
N TYR A 341 -15.01 1.59 38.05
CA TYR A 341 -14.73 2.52 36.95
C TYR A 341 -15.84 3.57 36.87
N ARG A 342 -15.50 4.85 37.02
CA ARG A 342 -16.45 5.94 36.80
C ARG A 342 -16.72 6.17 35.31
N GLU A 343 -17.82 6.86 35.04
CA GLU A 343 -18.29 7.21 33.70
C GLU A 343 -17.22 7.77 32.74
N PRO A 344 -16.27 8.64 33.14
CA PRO A 344 -15.20 9.10 32.24
C PRO A 344 -14.31 7.96 31.73
N PHE A 345 -14.00 6.96 32.56
CA PHE A 345 -13.15 5.83 32.20
C PHE A 345 -13.89 4.82 31.33
N ILE A 346 -15.18 4.57 31.61
CA ILE A 346 -16.03 3.73 30.75
C ILE A 346 -16.19 4.35 29.37
N ARG A 347 -16.37 5.67 29.28
CA ARG A 347 -16.40 6.38 27.98
C ARG A 347 -15.06 6.29 27.24
N LEU A 348 -13.93 6.42 27.94
CA LEU A 348 -12.60 6.24 27.35
C LEU A 348 -12.38 4.80 26.86
N ALA A 349 -12.79 3.81 27.65
CA ALA A 349 -12.73 2.39 27.27
C ALA A 349 -13.54 2.10 26.00
N ARG A 350 -14.78 2.58 25.95
CA ARG A 350 -15.63 2.48 24.75
C ARG A 350 -15.01 3.18 23.55
N ALA A 351 -14.47 4.39 23.74
CA ALA A 351 -13.81 5.13 22.68
C ALA A 351 -12.58 4.37 22.13
N ALA A 352 -11.80 3.72 23.00
CA ALA A 352 -10.65 2.90 22.62
C ALA A 352 -11.06 1.66 21.83
N VAL A 353 -12.03 0.89 22.33
CA VAL A 353 -12.56 -0.30 21.64
C VAL A 353 -13.13 0.08 20.28
N ALA A 354 -13.93 1.15 20.23
CA ALA A 354 -14.54 1.60 19.00
C ALA A 354 -13.48 2.15 18.00
N ALA A 355 -12.34 2.64 18.50
CA ALA A 355 -11.19 3.05 17.69
C ALA A 355 -10.27 1.88 17.28
N GLY A 356 -10.60 0.64 17.65
CA GLY A 356 -9.80 -0.56 17.35
C GLY A 356 -8.48 -0.61 18.12
N ARG A 357 -8.41 -0.02 19.32
CA ARG A 357 -7.21 0.01 20.16
C ARG A 357 -7.26 -1.11 21.19
N ALA A 358 -6.10 -1.70 21.47
CA ALA A 358 -5.96 -2.68 22.53
C ALA A 358 -6.25 -2.02 23.89
N LEU A 359 -7.06 -2.68 24.71
CA LEU A 359 -7.50 -2.18 26.01
C LEU A 359 -7.24 -3.24 27.07
N ILE A 360 -6.50 -2.85 28.11
CA ILE A 360 -6.31 -3.63 29.33
C ILE A 360 -6.87 -2.86 30.51
N MET A 361 -7.61 -3.56 31.36
CA MET A 361 -8.19 -2.99 32.57
C MET A 361 -7.51 -3.62 33.79
N ALA A 362 -7.29 -2.82 34.82
CA ALA A 362 -6.58 -3.22 36.02
C ALA A 362 -7.27 -2.65 37.27
N ARG A 363 -7.55 -3.51 38.24
CA ARG A 363 -7.93 -3.10 39.59
C ARG A 363 -6.68 -3.10 40.47
N THR A 364 -6.36 -1.96 41.06
CA THR A 364 -5.25 -1.75 41.98
C THR A 364 -5.76 -1.75 43.42
N GLN A 365 -4.86 -1.78 44.41
CA GLN A 365 -5.18 -1.72 45.86
C GLN A 365 -6.01 -2.91 46.37
N VAL A 366 -5.93 -4.07 45.72
CA VAL A 366 -6.68 -5.27 46.14
C VAL A 366 -6.25 -5.77 47.53
N ASP A 367 -5.02 -5.47 47.95
CA ASP A 367 -4.52 -5.71 49.31
C ASP A 367 -5.31 -4.96 50.40
N VAL A 368 -5.89 -3.81 50.06
CA VAL A 368 -6.76 -3.03 50.95
C VAL A 368 -8.16 -3.65 51.01
N ASP A 369 -8.69 -4.07 49.86
CA ASP A 369 -10.02 -4.71 49.77
C ASP A 369 -10.08 -6.07 50.48
N LEU A 370 -8.97 -6.83 50.50
CA LEU A 370 -8.88 -8.07 51.25
C LEU A 370 -8.96 -7.86 52.77
N ARG A 371 -8.63 -6.64 53.25
CA ARG A 371 -8.75 -6.25 54.66
C ARG A 371 -10.16 -5.71 54.99
N ASP A 372 -10.91 -5.22 54.00
CA ASP A 372 -12.30 -4.77 54.12
C ASP A 372 -13.18 -5.29 52.96
N PRO A 373 -13.86 -6.44 53.13
CA PRO A 373 -14.56 -7.12 52.04
C PRO A 373 -15.82 -6.39 51.53
N THR A 374 -16.25 -5.31 52.18
CA THR A 374 -17.48 -4.58 51.82
C THR A 374 -17.41 -3.86 50.46
N GLY A 375 -16.21 -3.64 49.91
CA GLY A 375 -15.99 -2.97 48.61
C GLY A 375 -15.78 -3.89 47.40
N SER A 376 -15.94 -5.21 47.54
CA SER A 376 -15.33 -6.19 46.60
C SER A 376 -16.27 -6.86 45.58
N VAL A 377 -17.50 -6.37 45.37
CA VAL A 377 -18.49 -7.02 44.48
C VAL A 377 -18.90 -6.09 43.33
N GLY A 378 -18.84 -6.59 42.08
CA GLY A 378 -19.57 -5.97 40.97
C GLY A 378 -18.74 -5.46 39.77
N LEU A 379 -17.40 -5.46 39.80
CA LEU A 379 -16.60 -4.93 38.67
C LEU A 379 -16.85 -5.71 37.36
N ARG A 380 -16.87 -7.04 37.43
CA ARG A 380 -17.19 -7.89 36.27
C ARG A 380 -18.63 -7.70 35.80
N GLU A 381 -19.58 -7.56 36.72
CA GLU A 381 -20.99 -7.32 36.40
C GLU A 381 -21.17 -5.95 35.73
N GLN A 382 -20.48 -4.92 36.21
CA GLN A 382 -20.44 -3.59 35.61
C GLN A 382 -19.85 -3.65 34.19
N LEU A 383 -18.74 -4.33 33.98
CA LEU A 383 -18.13 -4.45 32.65
C LEU A 383 -19.01 -5.20 31.65
N VAL A 384 -19.74 -6.22 32.11
CA VAL A 384 -20.73 -6.93 31.29
C VAL A 384 -21.89 -5.99 30.92
N GLN A 385 -22.42 -5.21 31.87
CA GLN A 385 -23.49 -4.24 31.61
C GLN A 385 -23.05 -3.14 30.63
N GLU A 386 -21.78 -2.74 30.68
CA GLU A 386 -21.25 -1.67 29.83
C GLU A 386 -20.76 -2.15 28.44
N GLY A 387 -20.87 -3.44 28.12
CA GLY A 387 -20.45 -4.02 26.84
C GLY A 387 -18.93 -4.23 26.71
N LEU A 388 -18.22 -4.33 27.83
CA LEU A 388 -16.77 -4.52 27.94
C LEU A 388 -16.42 -5.91 28.50
N ALA A 389 -17.29 -6.90 28.29
CA ALA A 389 -17.16 -8.25 28.86
C ALA A 389 -15.90 -9.00 28.39
N GLU A 390 -15.41 -8.71 27.19
CA GLU A 390 -14.23 -9.38 26.60
C GLU A 390 -12.88 -8.77 27.03
N THR A 391 -12.91 -7.65 27.77
CA THR A 391 -11.71 -6.95 28.17
C THR A 391 -10.96 -7.70 29.28
N ARG A 392 -9.65 -7.87 29.14
CA ARG A 392 -8.81 -8.50 30.18
C ARG A 392 -8.74 -7.59 31.42
N VAL A 393 -9.11 -8.13 32.58
CA VAL A 393 -9.07 -7.43 33.87
C VAL A 393 -8.05 -8.10 34.79
N PHE A 394 -7.09 -7.32 35.31
CA PHE A 394 -6.07 -7.80 36.25
C PHE A 394 -6.29 -7.27 37.66
N LEU A 395 -6.07 -8.10 38.68
CA LEU A 395 -6.11 -7.73 40.10
C LEU A 395 -4.69 -7.51 40.63
N LEU A 396 -4.41 -6.30 41.11
CA LEU A 396 -3.05 -5.83 41.38
C LEU A 396 -2.91 -5.24 42.78
N SER A 397 -1.75 -5.47 43.39
CA SER A 397 -1.25 -4.70 44.52
C SER A 397 0.14 -4.16 44.17
N SER A 398 0.33 -2.85 44.37
CA SER A 398 1.64 -2.20 44.20
C SER A 398 2.58 -2.49 45.38
N HIS A 399 2.03 -2.92 46.54
CA HIS A 399 2.79 -3.23 47.75
C HIS A 399 3.25 -4.69 47.80
N GLU A 400 2.48 -5.60 47.21
CA GLU A 400 2.79 -7.03 47.15
C GLU A 400 2.86 -7.54 45.71
N PRO A 401 3.84 -7.09 44.90
CA PRO A 401 3.90 -7.38 43.46
C PRO A 401 4.02 -8.87 43.12
N GLN A 402 4.48 -9.69 44.08
CA GLN A 402 4.62 -11.15 43.91
C GLN A 402 3.36 -11.94 44.32
N ALA A 403 2.46 -11.35 45.12
CA ALA A 403 1.28 -12.04 45.64
C ALA A 403 0.06 -11.95 44.69
N PHE A 404 0.08 -11.00 43.75
CA PHE A 404 -1.03 -10.68 42.85
C PHE A 404 -0.65 -10.82 41.37
N GLU A 405 -1.52 -10.38 40.47
CA GLU A 405 -1.39 -10.64 39.02
C GLU A 405 -0.45 -9.70 38.27
N LEU A 406 0.47 -9.02 38.96
CA LEU A 406 1.39 -8.06 38.32
C LEU A 406 2.29 -8.74 37.27
N GLY A 407 2.74 -9.97 37.54
CA GLY A 407 3.47 -10.79 36.57
C GLY A 407 2.62 -11.11 35.32
N ARG A 408 1.33 -11.40 35.51
CA ARG A 408 0.40 -11.66 34.40
C ARG A 408 0.10 -10.40 33.59
N LEU A 409 -0.01 -9.24 34.24
CA LEU A 409 -0.16 -7.96 33.55
C LEU A 409 1.06 -7.67 32.66
N ARG A 410 2.27 -7.88 33.17
CA ARG A 410 3.51 -7.70 32.38
C ARG A 410 3.53 -8.60 31.15
N GLN A 411 3.16 -9.87 31.33
CA GLN A 411 3.07 -10.82 30.22
C GLN A 411 2.00 -10.38 29.21
N ALA A 412 0.81 -9.98 29.67
CA ALA A 412 -0.27 -9.54 28.78
C ALA A 412 0.10 -8.28 27.99
N LEU A 413 0.76 -7.30 28.61
CA LEU A 413 1.26 -6.12 27.92
C LEU A 413 2.28 -6.49 26.83
N ALA A 414 3.19 -7.42 27.10
CA ALA A 414 4.15 -7.90 26.12
C ALA A 414 3.47 -8.69 24.98
N GLU A 415 2.49 -9.53 25.28
CA GLU A 415 1.72 -10.29 24.29
C GLU A 415 0.91 -9.39 23.35
N GLU A 416 0.21 -8.39 23.89
CA GLU A 416 -0.55 -7.41 23.10
C GLU A 416 0.37 -6.54 22.24
N ALA A 417 1.51 -6.08 22.79
CA ALA A 417 2.51 -5.34 22.04
C ALA A 417 3.05 -6.17 20.86
N ALA A 418 3.40 -7.44 21.11
CA ALA A 418 3.82 -8.36 20.05
C ALA A 418 2.69 -8.62 19.03
N GLY A 419 1.45 -8.70 19.48
CA GLY A 419 0.26 -8.82 18.61
C GLY A 419 0.12 -7.64 17.65
N LEU A 420 0.22 -6.42 18.15
CA LEU A 420 0.17 -5.19 17.35
C LEU A 420 1.32 -5.10 16.34
N GLN A 421 2.53 -5.52 16.74
CA GLN A 421 3.67 -5.57 15.84
C GLN A 421 3.50 -6.63 14.75
N ARG A 422 2.97 -7.83 15.07
CA ARG A 422 2.64 -8.85 14.07
C ARG A 422 1.54 -8.39 13.11
N ALA A 423 0.56 -7.65 13.62
CA ALA A 423 -0.50 -7.05 12.82
C ALA A 423 0.06 -6.02 11.81
N ALA A 424 1.24 -5.46 12.04
CA ALA A 424 1.92 -4.56 11.11
C ALA A 424 2.54 -5.28 9.89
N LEU A 425 2.85 -6.58 10.01
CA LEU A 425 3.62 -7.34 9.01
C LEU A 425 3.00 -7.29 7.59
N PRO A 426 1.68 -7.48 7.40
CA PRO A 426 1.06 -7.39 6.08
C PRO A 426 1.26 -6.03 5.41
N VAL A 427 1.19 -4.97 6.20
CA VAL A 427 1.35 -3.59 5.71
C VAL A 427 2.79 -3.37 5.21
N ILE A 428 3.77 -3.84 5.97
CA ILE A 428 5.19 -3.65 5.67
C ILE A 428 5.62 -4.52 4.49
N ILE A 429 5.21 -5.79 4.48
CA ILE A 429 5.48 -6.71 3.37
C ILE A 429 4.90 -6.14 2.09
N GLY A 430 3.65 -5.66 2.10
CA GLY A 430 3.05 -5.00 0.94
C GLY A 430 3.81 -3.73 0.50
N ARG A 431 4.34 -2.92 1.44
CA ARG A 431 5.19 -1.76 1.09
C ARG A 431 6.50 -2.18 0.41
N LEU A 432 7.17 -3.21 0.93
CA LEU A 432 8.44 -3.73 0.38
C LEU A 432 8.25 -4.35 -1.00
N VAL A 433 7.22 -5.19 -1.16
CA VAL A 433 6.95 -5.84 -2.46
C VAL A 433 6.53 -4.81 -3.51
N ARG A 434 5.69 -3.82 -3.17
CA ARG A 434 5.35 -2.73 -4.11
C ARG A 434 6.58 -1.92 -4.53
N ARG A 435 7.55 -1.72 -3.63
CA ARG A 435 8.83 -1.06 -3.97
C ARG A 435 9.57 -1.84 -5.04
N GLU A 436 9.78 -3.14 -4.86
CA GLU A 436 10.47 -3.97 -5.84
C GLU A 436 9.68 -4.10 -7.15
N ARG A 437 8.36 -4.22 -7.07
CA ARG A 437 7.49 -4.26 -8.25
C ARG A 437 7.64 -3.01 -9.11
N ARG A 438 7.74 -1.82 -8.52
CA ARG A 438 7.99 -0.57 -9.26
C ARG A 438 9.33 -0.61 -10.01
N GLN A 439 10.36 -1.23 -9.44
CA GLN A 439 11.65 -1.39 -10.10
C GLN A 439 11.59 -2.40 -11.25
N VAL A 440 10.98 -3.57 -11.02
CA VAL A 440 10.84 -4.61 -12.04
C VAL A 440 9.98 -4.12 -13.22
N LEU A 441 8.88 -3.42 -12.97
CA LEU A 441 8.04 -2.84 -14.04
C LEU A 441 8.76 -1.75 -14.84
N ALA A 442 9.54 -0.89 -14.18
CA ALA A 442 10.38 0.10 -14.86
C ALA A 442 11.40 -0.57 -15.80
N GLU A 443 11.97 -1.69 -15.34
CA GLU A 443 13.01 -2.43 -16.05
C GLU A 443 12.44 -3.35 -17.15
N ALA A 444 11.21 -3.84 -17.00
CA ALA A 444 10.54 -4.74 -17.95
C ALA A 444 10.51 -4.17 -19.37
N TRP A 445 10.29 -2.86 -19.50
CA TRP A 445 10.36 -2.17 -20.79
C TRP A 445 11.74 -2.22 -21.43
N ARG A 446 12.80 -1.97 -20.63
CA ARG A 446 14.19 -2.01 -21.09
C ARG A 446 14.58 -3.43 -21.51
N GLN A 447 14.17 -4.43 -20.74
CA GLN A 447 14.41 -5.83 -21.06
C GLN A 447 13.66 -6.28 -22.32
N ALA A 448 12.41 -5.87 -22.48
CA ALA A 448 11.63 -6.17 -23.69
C ALA A 448 12.30 -5.60 -24.95
N LEU A 449 12.77 -4.35 -24.90
CA LEU A 449 13.54 -3.74 -25.99
C LEU A 449 14.84 -4.50 -26.27
N HIS A 450 15.59 -4.87 -25.23
CA HIS A 450 16.86 -5.58 -25.38
C HIS A 450 16.69 -6.95 -26.03
N VAL A 451 15.64 -7.68 -25.66
CA VAL A 451 15.27 -8.96 -26.29
C VAL A 451 14.95 -8.76 -27.76
N CYS A 452 14.18 -7.72 -28.11
CA CYS A 452 13.76 -7.47 -29.49
C CYS A 452 14.92 -6.97 -30.39
N LEU A 453 15.99 -6.45 -29.79
CA LEU A 453 17.22 -6.04 -30.51
C LEU A 453 18.21 -7.19 -30.71
N ARG A 454 17.98 -8.37 -30.11
CA ARG A 454 18.83 -9.55 -30.27
C ARG A 454 18.35 -10.44 -31.44
N PRO A 455 19.21 -11.33 -31.96
CA PRO A 455 18.79 -12.35 -32.91
C PRO A 455 17.63 -13.19 -32.34
N MET A 456 16.70 -13.59 -33.21
CA MET A 456 15.48 -14.31 -32.81
C MET A 456 15.76 -15.63 -32.08
N GLU A 457 16.87 -16.29 -32.41
CA GLU A 457 17.30 -17.56 -31.78
C GLU A 457 17.59 -17.38 -30.27
N ASP A 458 17.98 -16.17 -29.87
CA ASP A 458 18.32 -15.83 -28.48
C ASP A 458 17.15 -15.18 -27.72
N ALA A 459 16.07 -14.82 -28.39
CA ALA A 459 14.98 -14.05 -27.78
C ALA A 459 14.28 -14.83 -26.65
N GLY A 460 14.03 -16.12 -26.85
CA GLY A 460 13.44 -17.00 -25.83
C GLY A 460 14.34 -17.14 -24.60
N HIS A 461 15.66 -17.27 -24.80
CA HIS A 461 16.63 -17.31 -23.71
C HIS A 461 16.71 -15.97 -22.97
N GLY A 462 16.72 -14.86 -23.71
CA GLY A 462 16.72 -13.50 -23.14
C GLY A 462 15.52 -13.25 -22.23
N LEU A 463 14.32 -13.61 -22.67
CA LEU A 463 13.11 -13.49 -21.85
C LEU A 463 13.10 -14.43 -20.65
N ALA A 464 13.58 -15.67 -20.82
CA ALA A 464 13.72 -16.59 -19.69
C ALA A 464 14.68 -16.02 -18.62
N THR A 465 15.81 -15.45 -19.04
CA THR A 465 16.75 -14.80 -18.11
C THR A 465 16.15 -13.56 -17.44
N ALA A 466 15.36 -12.76 -18.18
CA ALA A 466 14.65 -11.60 -17.63
C ALA A 466 13.61 -12.00 -16.56
N LEU A 467 12.83 -13.06 -16.82
CA LEU A 467 11.87 -13.61 -15.86
C LEU A 467 12.56 -14.18 -14.61
N GLN A 468 13.68 -14.90 -14.78
CA GLN A 468 14.47 -15.40 -13.66
C GLN A 468 15.08 -14.28 -12.82
N ALA A 469 15.60 -13.22 -13.47
CA ALA A 469 16.10 -12.05 -12.78
C ALA A 469 14.99 -11.34 -11.99
N SER A 470 13.80 -11.20 -12.58
CA SER A 470 12.61 -10.66 -11.91
C SER A 470 12.21 -11.50 -10.69
N ALA A 471 12.18 -12.83 -10.85
CA ALA A 471 11.90 -13.74 -9.75
C ALA A 471 12.94 -13.61 -8.62
N ALA A 472 14.22 -13.43 -8.95
CA ALA A 472 15.28 -13.21 -7.97
C ALA A 472 15.12 -11.87 -7.22
N THR A 473 14.75 -10.79 -7.91
CA THR A 473 14.42 -9.50 -7.25
C THR A 473 13.27 -9.65 -6.26
N PHE A 474 12.26 -10.46 -6.60
CA PHE A 474 11.16 -10.80 -5.70
C PHE A 474 11.50 -11.83 -4.62
N GLY A 475 12.71 -12.40 -4.63
CA GLY A 475 13.14 -13.44 -3.70
C GLY A 475 12.49 -14.81 -3.94
N LEU A 476 11.94 -15.04 -5.13
CA LEU A 476 11.27 -16.29 -5.51
C LEU A 476 12.21 -17.32 -6.15
N ASP A 477 13.48 -16.98 -6.36
CA ASP A 477 14.49 -17.94 -6.80
C ASP A 477 14.82 -18.96 -5.70
N GLU A 478 15.29 -20.13 -6.09
CA GLU A 478 15.56 -21.24 -5.18
C GLU A 478 16.55 -20.87 -4.05
N ALA A 479 17.57 -20.05 -4.35
CA ALA A 479 18.55 -19.63 -3.35
C ALA A 479 17.92 -18.68 -2.32
N SER A 480 17.09 -17.72 -2.77
CA SER A 480 16.33 -16.83 -1.87
C SER A 480 15.29 -17.56 -1.04
N LEU A 481 14.52 -18.47 -1.65
CA LEU A 481 13.55 -19.30 -0.93
C LEU A 481 14.23 -20.16 0.15
N THR A 482 15.40 -20.71 -0.15
CA THR A 482 16.18 -21.49 0.82
C THR A 482 16.66 -20.61 1.98
N ARG A 483 17.15 -19.39 1.71
CA ARG A 483 17.51 -18.42 2.76
C ARG A 483 16.31 -18.06 3.64
N MET A 484 15.15 -17.78 3.04
CA MET A 484 13.93 -17.48 3.77
C MET A 484 13.45 -18.68 4.61
N ALA A 485 13.49 -19.89 4.04
CA ALA A 485 13.14 -21.12 4.75
C ALA A 485 14.04 -21.34 5.98
N MET A 486 15.35 -21.15 5.84
CA MET A 486 16.30 -21.22 6.96
C MET A 486 16.01 -20.17 8.04
N ALA A 487 15.76 -18.91 7.65
CA ALA A 487 15.45 -17.82 8.59
C ALA A 487 14.10 -18.03 9.31
N ALA A 488 13.11 -18.54 8.59
CA ALA A 488 11.78 -18.84 9.11
C ALA A 488 11.71 -20.17 9.90
N LYS A 489 12.73 -21.03 9.78
CA LYS A 489 12.72 -22.42 10.27
C LYS A 489 11.58 -23.26 9.64
N LEU A 490 11.34 -23.06 8.35
CA LEU A 490 10.33 -23.77 7.56
C LEU A 490 11.01 -24.69 6.54
N GLU A 491 10.26 -25.65 6.00
CA GLU A 491 10.71 -26.42 4.85
C GLU A 491 10.57 -25.61 3.56
N LEU A 492 11.53 -25.76 2.64
CA LEU A 492 11.52 -25.09 1.33
C LEU A 492 10.22 -25.36 0.55
N ARG A 493 9.68 -26.59 0.65
CA ARG A 493 8.45 -26.99 -0.04
C ARG A 493 7.23 -26.21 0.42
N GLU A 494 7.17 -25.79 1.69
CA GLU A 494 6.05 -25.00 2.19
C GLU A 494 6.00 -23.60 1.56
N LEU A 495 7.17 -22.99 1.35
CA LEU A 495 7.26 -21.69 0.66
C LEU A 495 6.97 -21.83 -0.83
N GLN A 496 7.51 -22.87 -1.49
CA GLN A 496 7.25 -23.15 -2.90
C GLN A 496 5.75 -23.39 -3.18
N ALA A 497 5.02 -24.02 -2.25
CA ALA A 497 3.59 -24.26 -2.39
C ALA A 497 2.73 -22.98 -2.40
N GLN A 498 3.27 -21.83 -1.96
CA GLN A 498 2.56 -20.55 -1.99
C GLN A 498 2.65 -19.84 -3.35
N ILE A 499 3.60 -20.25 -4.20
CA ILE A 499 3.85 -19.65 -5.50
C ILE A 499 2.86 -20.23 -6.51
N ARG A 500 2.08 -19.35 -7.16
CA ARG A 500 1.09 -19.73 -8.17
C ARG A 500 1.55 -19.38 -9.59
N CYS A 501 2.40 -18.38 -9.74
CA CYS A 501 2.88 -17.92 -11.02
C CYS A 501 3.80 -18.99 -11.64
N PRO A 502 3.51 -19.45 -12.88
CA PRO A 502 4.32 -20.46 -13.54
C PRO A 502 5.73 -19.93 -13.85
N TRP A 503 5.85 -18.61 -14.08
CA TRP A 503 7.10 -17.94 -14.43
C TRP A 503 8.10 -17.85 -13.29
N ALA A 504 7.68 -18.11 -12.04
CA ALA A 504 8.54 -18.00 -10.86
C ALA A 504 9.33 -19.29 -10.55
N GLN A 505 8.84 -20.47 -10.95
CA GLN A 505 9.44 -21.75 -10.53
C GLN A 505 10.31 -22.41 -11.60
N MET A 506 9.90 -22.36 -12.87
CA MET A 506 10.68 -22.98 -13.95
C MET A 506 10.34 -22.31 -15.29
N VAL A 507 11.31 -21.64 -15.88
CA VAL A 507 11.15 -20.96 -17.16
C VAL A 507 12.01 -21.65 -18.20
N GLN A 508 11.38 -22.45 -19.05
CA GLN A 508 12.03 -23.00 -20.24
C GLN A 508 11.82 -22.02 -21.41
N PRO A 509 12.83 -21.79 -22.26
CA PRO A 509 12.73 -20.88 -23.41
C PRO A 509 11.55 -21.20 -24.33
N SER A 510 11.19 -22.49 -24.48
CA SER A 510 10.06 -22.93 -25.29
C SER A 510 8.70 -22.47 -24.75
N MET A 511 8.50 -22.53 -23.43
CA MET A 511 7.23 -22.10 -22.79
C MET A 511 7.00 -20.60 -22.96
N VAL A 512 8.08 -19.82 -22.94
CA VAL A 512 8.04 -18.36 -23.14
C VAL A 512 7.61 -18.03 -24.57
N LEU A 513 8.19 -18.71 -25.56
CA LEU A 513 7.85 -18.50 -26.97
C LEU A 513 6.41 -18.94 -27.28
N GLU A 514 5.93 -20.01 -26.64
CA GLU A 514 4.53 -20.45 -26.76
C GLU A 514 3.54 -19.46 -26.15
N ALA A 515 3.85 -18.88 -24.99
CA ALA A 515 2.99 -17.89 -24.35
C ALA A 515 2.87 -16.58 -25.13
N MET A 516 3.84 -16.28 -26.00
CA MET A 516 3.83 -15.11 -26.88
C MET A 516 3.18 -15.37 -28.24
N ALA A 517 2.93 -16.64 -28.60
CA ALA A 517 2.33 -16.97 -29.88
C ALA A 517 0.89 -16.41 -29.93
N PRO A 518 0.48 -15.77 -31.04
CA PRO A 518 -0.91 -15.34 -31.18
C PRO A 518 -1.83 -16.55 -31.04
N SER A 519 -2.96 -16.40 -30.35
CA SER A 519 -3.94 -17.47 -30.24
C SER A 519 -4.32 -17.94 -31.65
N PRO A 520 -4.27 -19.26 -31.94
CA PRO A 520 -4.56 -19.75 -33.28
C PRO A 520 -6.00 -19.34 -33.61
N SER A 521 -6.18 -18.68 -34.76
CA SER A 521 -7.51 -18.31 -35.24
C SER A 521 -8.40 -19.55 -35.30
N LEU A 522 -9.73 -19.37 -35.13
CA LEU A 522 -10.69 -20.48 -35.28
C LEU A 522 -10.48 -21.25 -36.59
N ALA A 523 -10.07 -20.55 -37.65
CA ALA A 523 -9.67 -21.16 -38.92
C ALA A 523 -8.45 -22.09 -38.76
N ALA A 524 -7.37 -21.67 -38.11
CA ALA A 524 -6.19 -22.51 -37.87
C ALA A 524 -6.51 -23.76 -37.03
N ARG A 525 -7.41 -23.65 -36.04
CA ARG A 525 -7.94 -24.80 -35.29
C ARG A 525 -8.84 -25.73 -36.10
N LEU A 526 -9.59 -25.20 -37.07
CA LEU A 526 -10.39 -26.01 -37.99
C LEU A 526 -9.51 -26.77 -38.99
N TRP A 527 -8.40 -26.14 -39.44
CA TRP A 527 -7.42 -26.78 -40.33
C TRP A 527 -6.63 -27.90 -39.64
N SER A 528 -6.44 -27.87 -38.32
CA SER A 528 -5.79 -28.98 -37.60
C SER A 528 -6.62 -30.28 -37.54
N TYR A 529 -7.89 -30.26 -37.97
CA TYR A 529 -8.75 -31.44 -38.07
C TYR A 529 -8.81 -32.04 -39.50
N VAL A 530 -8.13 -31.47 -40.49
CA VAL A 530 -8.11 -31.96 -41.87
C VAL A 530 -6.76 -32.61 -42.18
N PRO A 531 -6.63 -33.95 -42.14
CA PRO A 531 -5.35 -34.66 -42.10
C PRO A 531 -4.56 -34.72 -43.43
N PHE A 532 -5.00 -34.03 -44.49
CA PHE A 532 -4.49 -34.25 -45.84
C PHE A 532 -3.95 -33.00 -46.56
N TRP A 533 -4.22 -31.80 -46.03
CA TRP A 533 -3.67 -30.56 -46.58
C TRP A 533 -2.59 -30.08 -45.61
N GLY A 534 -1.35 -29.96 -46.10
CA GLY A 534 -0.21 -29.58 -45.27
C GLY A 534 -0.56 -28.39 -44.40
N SER A 535 -0.21 -28.48 -43.10
CA SER A 535 -0.40 -27.37 -42.16
C SER A 535 0.06 -26.08 -42.83
N PRO A 536 -0.78 -25.03 -42.93
CA PRO A 536 -0.26 -23.72 -43.29
C PRO A 536 0.88 -23.46 -42.31
N SER A 537 2.07 -23.17 -42.84
CA SER A 537 3.28 -22.88 -42.08
C SER A 537 2.89 -22.08 -40.84
N VAL A 538 3.03 -22.70 -39.66
CA VAL A 538 2.78 -22.03 -38.39
C VAL A 538 3.58 -20.73 -38.48
N PRO A 539 2.95 -19.54 -38.41
CA PRO A 539 3.70 -18.30 -38.45
C PRO A 539 4.75 -18.40 -37.36
N GLN A 540 6.03 -18.33 -37.74
CA GLN A 540 7.11 -18.37 -36.77
C GLN A 540 6.80 -17.32 -35.71
N PRO A 541 6.91 -17.65 -34.41
CA PRO A 541 6.59 -16.71 -33.35
C PRO A 541 7.54 -15.51 -33.48
N GLN A 542 7.04 -14.43 -34.06
CA GLN A 542 7.76 -13.16 -34.05
C GLN A 542 7.61 -12.60 -32.65
N VAL A 543 8.73 -12.51 -31.93
CA VAL A 543 8.79 -11.86 -30.63
C VAL A 543 8.54 -10.36 -30.87
N THR A 544 7.31 -9.92 -30.66
CA THR A 544 6.97 -8.49 -30.74
C THR A 544 7.31 -7.81 -29.42
N LEU A 545 7.68 -6.54 -29.50
CA LEU A 545 7.92 -5.70 -28.32
C LEU A 545 6.70 -5.68 -27.39
N GLU A 546 5.50 -5.64 -27.97
CA GLU A 546 4.24 -5.63 -27.25
C GLU A 546 4.05 -6.91 -26.45
N ALA A 547 4.18 -8.07 -27.09
CA ALA A 547 4.01 -9.35 -26.42
C ALA A 547 5.09 -9.58 -25.35
N ALA A 548 6.34 -9.19 -25.62
CA ALA A 548 7.43 -9.30 -24.65
C ALA A 548 7.18 -8.42 -23.42
N TYR A 549 6.78 -7.17 -23.63
CA TYR A 549 6.49 -6.22 -22.55
C TYR A 549 5.27 -6.65 -21.72
N HIS A 550 4.19 -7.09 -22.37
CA HIS A 550 3.01 -7.57 -21.67
C HIS A 550 3.32 -8.82 -20.82
N LEU A 551 4.08 -9.78 -21.36
CA LEU A 551 4.48 -10.98 -20.63
C LEU A 551 5.31 -10.62 -19.38
N LEU A 552 6.35 -9.79 -19.53
CA LEU A 552 7.21 -9.39 -18.41
C LEU A 552 6.42 -8.59 -17.36
N SER A 553 5.54 -7.70 -17.80
CA SER A 553 4.74 -6.86 -16.90
C SER A 553 3.70 -7.69 -16.14
N GLN A 554 3.03 -8.63 -16.82
CA GLN A 554 2.09 -9.55 -16.18
C GLN A 554 2.81 -10.44 -15.17
N ALA A 555 3.95 -11.04 -15.56
CA ALA A 555 4.75 -11.86 -14.67
C ALA A 555 5.23 -11.07 -13.44
N ALA A 556 5.64 -9.80 -13.60
CA ALA A 556 6.04 -8.96 -12.48
C ALA A 556 4.90 -8.71 -11.48
N VAL A 557 3.66 -8.52 -11.96
CA VAL A 557 2.48 -8.36 -11.09
C VAL A 557 2.13 -9.66 -10.39
N GLU A 558 2.12 -10.79 -11.10
CA GLU A 558 1.84 -12.11 -10.53
C GLU A 558 2.90 -12.54 -9.50
N MET A 559 4.19 -12.34 -9.82
CA MET A 559 5.31 -12.61 -8.92
C MET A 559 5.26 -11.74 -7.67
N ALA A 560 4.85 -10.48 -7.78
CA ALA A 560 4.67 -9.62 -6.60
C ALA A 560 3.64 -10.22 -5.63
N LEU A 561 2.51 -10.71 -6.13
CA LEU A 561 1.48 -11.33 -5.30
C LEU A 561 1.97 -12.64 -4.66
N ASP A 562 2.75 -13.43 -5.39
CA ASP A 562 3.42 -14.62 -4.84
C ASP A 562 4.43 -14.26 -3.76
N ALA A 563 5.22 -13.21 -3.97
CA ALA A 563 6.19 -12.72 -3.00
C ALA A 563 5.50 -12.27 -1.70
N GLU A 564 4.37 -11.55 -1.78
CA GLU A 564 3.58 -11.20 -0.60
C GLU A 564 3.11 -12.45 0.16
N ARG A 565 2.56 -13.46 -0.54
CA ARG A 565 2.13 -14.73 0.07
C ARG A 565 3.28 -15.47 0.75
N VAL A 566 4.42 -15.60 0.07
CA VAL A 566 5.61 -16.28 0.58
C VAL A 566 6.17 -15.56 1.80
N LEU A 567 6.31 -14.24 1.74
CA LEU A 567 6.84 -13.42 2.85
C LEU A 567 5.90 -13.45 4.05
N LEU A 568 4.59 -13.37 3.83
CA LEU A 568 3.60 -13.49 4.91
C LEU A 568 3.70 -14.85 5.58
N ARG A 569 3.81 -15.93 4.79
CA ARG A 569 3.99 -17.27 5.34
C ARG A 569 5.29 -17.40 6.13
N ALA A 570 6.39 -16.82 5.63
CA ALA A 570 7.69 -16.85 6.30
C ALA A 570 7.70 -16.04 7.62
N CYS A 571 6.90 -14.98 7.73
CA CYS A 571 6.86 -14.11 8.92
C CYS A 571 5.82 -14.52 9.97
N THR A 572 4.80 -15.32 9.62
CA THR A 572 3.65 -15.61 10.51
C THR A 572 3.79 -16.85 11.40
N LEU A 573 4.75 -17.75 11.13
CA LEU A 573 4.88 -19.04 11.83
C LEU A 573 6.12 -19.19 12.73
N GLY A 574 6.63 -18.08 13.27
CA GLY A 574 7.83 -18.05 14.13
C GLY A 574 7.55 -18.14 15.61
#